data_AF-X1CJE3-F1
#
_entry.id   AF-X1CJE3-F1
#
_cell.length_a   1.000
_cell.length_b   1.000
_cell.length_c   1.000
_cell.angle_alpha   90.00
_cell.angle_beta   90.00
_cell.angle_gamma   90.00
#
_symmetry.space_group_name_H-M   'P 1'
#
loop_
_entity.id
_entity.type
_entity.pdbx_description
1 polymer ?
#
loop_
_entity_poly.entity_id
_entity_poly.type
_entity_poly.pdbx_seq_one_letter_code
_entity_poly.pdbx_strand_id
1 'polypeptide(L)'
;RKLDLTNYTFNVPDQKGILQFMTYDFHKSLEGMLAHPNLGLNGPELLRTMEVVEKVQKAKDEILLNDDDYKLILETCKKFRGFTKNDHVFLKRIFNCASVPDNKIVKFSDNGKER
;
A
#
# COMPACT_ATOMS: atom_id res chain seq x y z
N ARG A 1 10.83 -6.29 -2.87
CA ARG A 1 10.82 -4.83 -2.64
C ARG A 1 10.26 -4.50 -1.27
N LYS A 2 10.62 -3.36 -0.67
CA LYS A 2 10.17 -2.97 0.67
C LYS A 2 9.39 -1.65 0.60
N LEU A 3 8.09 -1.72 0.91
CA LEU A 3 7.19 -0.58 0.89
C LEU A 3 6.93 -0.11 2.33
N ASP A 4 7.10 1.19 2.55
CA ASP A 4 6.77 1.90 3.79
C ASP A 4 5.28 2.25 3.82
N LEU A 5 4.56 1.69 4.80
CA LEU A 5 3.13 1.84 5.05
C LEU A 5 2.82 2.81 6.21
N THR A 6 3.82 3.54 6.70
CA THR A 6 3.59 4.51 7.79
C THR A 6 2.62 5.60 7.39
N ASN A 7 1.75 6.01 8.32
CA ASN A 7 0.89 7.17 8.11
C ASN A 7 1.71 8.45 7.99
N TYR A 8 1.18 9.43 7.27
CA TYR A 8 1.79 10.76 7.18
C TYR A 8 0.76 11.85 7.40
N THR A 9 1.19 13.00 7.91
CA THR A 9 0.30 14.15 8.12
C THR A 9 0.41 15.13 6.97
N PHE A 10 -0.69 15.78 6.65
CA PHE A 10 -0.75 16.88 5.70
C PHE A 10 -1.73 17.94 6.20
N ASN A 11 -1.62 19.15 5.66
CA ASN A 11 -2.49 20.25 6.06
C ASN A 11 -3.49 20.60 4.94
N VAL A 12 -4.72 20.90 5.37
CA VAL A 12 -5.79 21.35 4.48
C VAL A 12 -6.45 22.56 5.13
N PRO A 13 -6.65 23.68 4.40
CA PRO A 13 -7.43 24.79 4.91
C PRO A 13 -8.90 24.39 5.02
N ASP A 14 -9.54 24.73 6.14
CA ASP A 14 -10.98 24.59 6.31
C ASP A 14 -11.77 25.69 5.58
N GLN A 15 -13.09 25.69 5.73
CA GLN A 15 -13.99 26.67 5.10
C GLN A 15 -13.70 28.13 5.52
N LYS A 16 -12.97 28.35 6.61
CA LYS A 16 -12.56 29.66 7.12
C LYS A 16 -11.11 29.99 6.77
N GLY A 17 -10.42 29.11 6.04
CA GLY A 17 -9.02 29.25 5.66
C GLY A 17 -8.02 28.83 6.76
N ILE A 18 -8.49 28.24 7.86
CA ILE A 18 -7.62 27.79 8.95
C ILE A 18 -7.03 26.42 8.58
N LEU A 19 -5.70 26.29 8.71
CA LEU A 19 -5.03 25.02 8.43
C LEU A 19 -5.39 23.96 9.48
N GLN A 20 -5.99 22.87 9.02
CA GLN A 20 -6.22 21.66 9.79
C GLN A 20 -5.20 20.60 9.40
N PHE A 21 -4.63 19.92 10.39
CA PHE A 21 -3.71 18.80 10.18
C PHE A 21 -4.49 17.50 10.17
N MET A 22 -4.41 16.77 9.07
CA MET A 22 -5.06 15.48 8.91
C MET A 22 -4.01 14.38 8.78
N THR A 23 -4.29 13.24 9.39
CA THR A 23 -3.49 12.03 9.23
C THR A 23 -3.98 11.27 8.00
N TYR A 24 -3.08 11.00 7.07
CA TYR A 24 -3.29 10.10 5.95
C TYR A 24 -3.03 8.65 6.41
N ASP A 25 -4.07 7.82 6.35
CA ASP A 25 -3.96 6.40 6.65
C ASP A 25 -3.47 5.65 5.39
N PHE A 26 -2.18 5.34 5.34
CA PHE A 26 -1.58 4.73 4.16
C PHE A 26 -2.15 3.32 3.92
N HIS A 27 -2.36 2.55 4.99
CA HIS A 27 -2.91 1.20 4.95
C HIS A 27 -4.29 1.20 4.31
N LYS A 28 -5.21 1.97 4.89
CA LYS A 28 -6.59 2.01 4.43
C LYS A 28 -6.70 2.57 3.02
N SER A 29 -5.87 3.54 2.65
CA SER A 29 -5.83 4.05 1.29
C SER A 29 -5.33 2.98 0.29
N LEU A 30 -4.30 2.22 0.63
CA LEU A 30 -3.80 1.15 -0.24
C LEU A 30 -4.83 0.01 -0.38
N GLU A 31 -5.42 -0.44 0.73
CA GLU A 31 -6.48 -1.46 0.75
C GLU A 31 -7.68 -1.03 -0.12
N GLY A 32 -8.18 0.18 0.11
CA GLY A 32 -9.35 0.71 -0.59
C GLY A 32 -9.07 0.94 -2.08
N MET A 33 -7.86 1.39 -2.43
CA MET A 33 -7.46 1.57 -3.82
C MET A 33 -7.36 0.23 -4.55
N LEU A 34 -6.74 -0.79 -3.93
CA LEU A 34 -6.53 -2.10 -4.56
C LEU A 34 -7.86 -2.76 -4.95
N ALA A 35 -8.85 -2.72 -4.07
CA ALA A 35 -10.16 -3.33 -4.29
C ALA A 35 -11.21 -2.36 -4.85
N HIS A 36 -10.81 -1.20 -5.38
CA HIS A 36 -11.78 -0.16 -5.76
C HIS A 36 -12.65 -0.59 -6.96
N PRO A 37 -13.99 -0.44 -6.90
CA PRO A 37 -14.89 -0.87 -7.98
C PRO A 37 -14.57 -0.28 -9.36
N ASN A 38 -14.10 0.98 -9.39
CA ASN A 38 -13.71 1.66 -10.64
C ASN A 38 -12.55 1.00 -11.40
N LEU A 39 -11.84 0.04 -10.79
CA LEU A 39 -10.82 -0.74 -11.50
C LEU A 39 -11.43 -1.76 -12.47
N GLY A 40 -12.72 -2.08 -12.33
CA GLY A 40 -13.41 -3.01 -13.22
C GLY A 40 -12.85 -4.43 -13.17
N LEU A 41 -12.34 -4.86 -12.01
CA LEU A 41 -11.73 -6.18 -11.83
C LEU A 41 -12.77 -7.29 -12.07
N ASN A 42 -12.39 -8.29 -12.85
CA ASN A 42 -13.15 -9.54 -12.94
C ASN A 42 -12.89 -10.45 -11.71
N GLY A 43 -13.63 -11.55 -11.58
CA GLY A 43 -13.53 -12.45 -10.42
C GLY A 43 -12.10 -12.93 -10.10
N PRO A 44 -11.38 -13.53 -11.06
CA PRO A 44 -9.98 -13.93 -10.86
C PRO A 44 -9.04 -12.77 -10.50
N GLU A 45 -9.20 -11.60 -11.12
CA GLU A 45 -8.39 -10.41 -10.80
C GLU A 45 -8.66 -9.91 -9.38
N LEU A 46 -9.93 -9.92 -8.95
CA LEU A 46 -10.32 -9.56 -7.60
C LEU A 46 -9.72 -10.53 -6.59
N LEU A 47 -9.78 -11.84 -6.82
CA LEU A 47 -9.17 -12.83 -5.91
C LEU A 47 -7.68 -12.58 -5.69
N ARG A 48 -6.90 -12.39 -6.76
CA ARG A 48 -5.47 -12.06 -6.66
C ARG A 48 -5.21 -10.75 -5.95
N THR A 49 -6.05 -9.75 -6.20
CA THR A 49 -5.97 -8.45 -5.54
C THR A 49 -6.23 -8.59 -4.04
N MET A 50 -7.21 -9.39 -3.65
CA MET A 50 -7.56 -9.62 -2.24
C MET A 50 -6.43 -10.32 -1.48
N GLU A 51 -5.67 -11.21 -2.11
CA GLU A 51 -4.46 -11.78 -1.49
C GLU A 51 -3.44 -10.70 -1.11
N VAL A 52 -3.24 -9.68 -1.97
CA VAL A 52 -2.36 -8.54 -1.68
C VAL A 52 -2.95 -7.65 -0.59
N VAL A 53 -4.27 -7.40 -0.62
CA VAL A 53 -4.97 -6.64 0.42
C VAL A 53 -4.79 -7.28 1.80
N GLU A 54 -4.94 -8.60 1.90
CA GLU A 54 -4.73 -9.32 3.17
C GLU A 54 -3.28 -9.21 3.67
N LYS A 55 -2.29 -9.26 2.77
CA LYS A 55 -0.89 -9.05 3.13
C LYS A 55 -0.65 -7.65 3.68
N VAL A 56 -1.24 -6.63 3.03
CA VAL A 56 -1.20 -5.24 3.51
C VAL A 56 -1.83 -5.14 4.89
N GLN A 57 -3.04 -5.66 5.10
CA GLN A 57 -3.73 -5.62 6.40
C GLN A 57 -2.94 -6.26 7.55
N LYS A 58 -2.18 -7.33 7.27
CA LYS A 58 -1.35 -8.03 8.26
C LYS A 58 -0.02 -7.32 8.52
N ALA A 59 0.42 -6.44 7.62
CA ALA A 59 1.66 -5.70 7.78
C ALA A 59 1.49 -4.58 8.83
N LYS A 60 2.59 -4.23 9.52
CA LYS A 60 2.64 -3.06 10.40
C LYS A 60 3.11 -1.85 9.60
N ASP A 61 4.27 -1.31 9.93
CA ASP A 61 4.78 -0.10 9.29
C ASP A 61 5.38 -0.36 7.90
N GLU A 62 5.73 -1.61 7.58
CA GLU A 62 6.42 -1.96 6.35
C GLU A 62 5.98 -3.34 5.83
N ILE A 63 6.00 -3.50 4.51
CA ILE A 63 5.70 -4.76 3.84
C ILE A 63 6.80 -5.13 2.84
N LEU A 64 7.19 -6.41 2.84
CA LEU A 64 8.01 -7.00 1.80
C LEU A 64 7.10 -7.55 0.70
N LEU A 65 7.24 -6.97 -0.49
CA LEU A 65 6.50 -7.35 -1.69
C LEU A 65 7.40 -8.17 -2.60
N ASN A 66 6.88 -9.29 -3.12
CA ASN A 66 7.50 -9.93 -4.27
C ASN A 66 7.24 -9.08 -5.54
N ASP A 67 7.84 -9.46 -6.66
CA ASP A 67 7.73 -8.67 -7.90
C ASP A 67 6.31 -8.67 -8.47
N ASP A 68 5.56 -9.76 -8.31
CA ASP A 68 4.17 -9.86 -8.79
C ASP A 68 3.21 -8.98 -7.98
N ASP A 69 3.30 -9.02 -6.64
CA ASP A 69 2.53 -8.17 -5.73
C ASP A 69 2.82 -6.69 -6.02
N TYR A 70 4.09 -6.34 -6.18
CA TYR A 70 4.48 -4.96 -6.49
C TYR A 70 3.99 -4.51 -7.86
N LYS A 71 4.09 -5.39 -8.88
CA LYS A 71 3.57 -5.12 -10.21
C LYS A 71 2.06 -4.91 -10.18
N LEU A 72 1.32 -5.73 -9.43
CA LEU A 72 -0.12 -5.56 -9.24
C LEU A 72 -0.44 -4.17 -8.66
N ILE A 73 0.23 -3.77 -7.58
CA ILE A 73 0.04 -2.45 -6.97
C ILE A 73 0.31 -1.33 -7.99
N LEU A 74 1.42 -1.43 -8.74
CA LEU A 74 1.77 -0.43 -9.76
C LEU A 74 0.71 -0.33 -10.86
N GLU A 75 0.24 -1.45 -11.39
CA GLU A 75 -0.79 -1.46 -12.43
C GLU A 75 -2.13 -0.92 -11.91
N THR A 76 -2.48 -1.22 -10.66
CA THR A 76 -3.63 -0.62 -9.98
C THR A 76 -3.48 0.91 -9.89
N CYS A 77 -2.32 1.43 -9.48
CA CYS A 77 -2.08 2.88 -9.44
C CYS A 77 -2.21 3.55 -10.83
N LYS A 78 -1.80 2.87 -11.90
CA LYS A 78 -1.91 3.40 -13.28
C LYS A 78 -3.36 3.45 -13.77
N LYS A 79 -4.19 2.49 -13.34
CA LYS A 79 -5.61 2.40 -13.72
C LYS A 79 -6.51 3.29 -12.85
N PHE A 80 -6.18 3.45 -11.58
CA PHE A 80 -6.98 4.20 -10.63
C PHE A 80 -7.11 5.67 -11.04
N ARG A 81 -8.32 6.22 -10.91
CA ARG A 81 -8.63 7.63 -11.15
C ARG A 81 -9.15 8.27 -9.87
N GLY A 82 -8.84 9.54 -9.66
CA GLY A 82 -9.33 10.30 -8.50
C GLY A 82 -8.26 10.64 -7.45
N PHE A 83 -6.98 10.48 -7.77
CA PHE A 83 -5.91 11.00 -6.91
C PHE A 83 -6.01 12.52 -6.75
N THR A 84 -5.71 12.98 -5.54
CA THR A 84 -5.64 14.38 -5.15
C THR A 84 -4.18 14.77 -4.88
N LYS A 85 -3.92 16.07 -4.69
CA LYS A 85 -2.59 16.56 -4.30
C LYS A 85 -2.05 15.91 -3.01
N ASN A 86 -2.95 15.46 -2.12
CA ASN A 86 -2.58 14.89 -0.83
C ASN A 86 -2.07 13.45 -0.96
N ASP A 87 -2.39 12.78 -2.07
CA ASP A 87 -1.92 11.41 -2.38
C ASP A 87 -0.51 11.40 -2.97
N HIS A 88 0.12 12.56 -3.17
CA HIS A 88 1.45 12.65 -3.79
C HIS A 88 2.52 11.86 -3.00
N VAL A 89 2.51 11.94 -1.67
CA VAL A 89 3.46 11.18 -0.83
C VAL A 89 3.19 9.68 -0.93
N PHE A 90 1.90 9.29 -0.91
CA PHE A 90 1.47 7.91 -1.13
C PHE A 90 2.02 7.33 -2.44
N LEU A 91 1.77 8.04 -3.56
CA LEU A 91 2.23 7.62 -4.88
C LEU A 91 3.76 7.61 -4.97
N LYS A 92 4.44 8.62 -4.42
CA LYS A 92 5.90 8.71 -4.43
C LYS A 92 6.54 7.51 -3.75
N ARG A 93 5.98 7.03 -2.64
CA ARG A 93 6.47 5.83 -1.94
C ARG A 93 6.27 4.56 -2.76
N ILE A 94 5.13 4.42 -3.42
CA ILE A 94 4.86 3.26 -4.29
C ILE A 94 5.80 3.24 -5.49
N PHE A 95 5.89 4.34 -6.25
CA PHE A 95 6.68 4.39 -7.48
C PHE A 95 8.19 4.36 -7.25
N ASN A 96 8.67 4.80 -6.08
CA ASN A 96 10.09 4.77 -5.71
C ASN A 96 10.42 3.66 -4.70
N CYS A 97 9.57 2.64 -4.60
CA CYS A 97 9.73 1.54 -3.64
C CYS A 97 11.06 0.79 -3.85
N ALA A 98 11.90 0.80 -2.82
CA ALA A 98 13.27 0.28 -2.90
C ALA A 98 13.30 -1.25 -3.11
N SER A 99 14.19 -1.68 -4.00
CA SER A 99 14.56 -3.10 -4.12
C SER A 99 15.35 -3.54 -2.90
N VAL A 100 14.97 -4.67 -2.32
CA VAL A 100 15.75 -5.31 -1.25
C VAL A 100 16.49 -6.47 -1.89
N PRO A 101 17.83 -6.52 -1.83
CA PRO A 101 18.59 -7.66 -2.33
C PRO A 101 18.22 -8.93 -1.58
N ASP A 102 18.12 -10.07 -2.28
CA ASP A 102 17.76 -11.38 -1.71
C ASP A 102 18.61 -11.77 -0.49
N ASN A 103 19.86 -11.31 -0.47
CA ASN A 103 20.84 -11.60 0.58
C ASN A 103 20.52 -10.93 1.93
N LYS A 104 19.47 -10.09 2.01
CA LYS A 104 19.02 -9.43 3.25
C LYS A 104 17.64 -9.89 3.71
N ILE A 105 17.00 -10.83 3.02
CA ILE A 105 15.75 -11.45 3.48
C ILE A 105 16.12 -12.45 4.57
N VAL A 106 16.16 -11.98 5.82
CA VAL A 106 16.24 -12.87 6.98
C VAL A 106 14.95 -13.69 6.98
N LYS A 107 15.04 -14.95 6.55
CA LYS A 107 13.97 -15.93 6.71
C LYS A 107 13.70 -16.01 8.21
N PHE A 108 12.52 -15.59 8.65
CA PHE A 108 12.05 -15.97 9.99
C PHE A 108 11.89 -17.48 9.96
N SER A 109 12.77 -18.18 10.67
CA SER A 109 12.65 -19.62 10.94
C SER A 109 11.40 -19.85 11.78
N ASP A 110 10.51 -20.68 11.24
CA ASP A 110 9.36 -21.22 11.94
C ASP A 110 9.89 -22.01 13.15
N ASN A 111 9.84 -21.42 14.34
CA ASN A 111 10.25 -22.11 15.55
C ASN A 111 9.14 -23.09 15.92
N GLY A 112 9.37 -24.34 15.50
CA GLY A 112 8.62 -25.50 15.93
C GLY A 112 8.40 -25.50 17.43
N LYS A 113 7.15 -25.72 17.83
CA LYS A 113 6.81 -26.15 19.18
C LYS A 113 6.66 -27.66 19.16
N GLU A 114 7.72 -28.35 19.54
CA GLU A 114 7.56 -29.56 20.35
C GLU A 114 7.25 -29.14 21.77
N ARG A 115 6.06 -29.49 22.26
CA ARG A 115 5.81 -30.06 23.59
C ARG A 115 4.50 -30.83 23.56
#